data_AF-A0A151A753-F1
#
_entry.id   AF-A0A151A753-F1
#
_cell.length_a   1.000
_cell.length_b   1.000
_cell.length_c   1.000
_cell.angle_alpha   90.00
_cell.angle_beta   90.00
_cell.angle_gamma   90.00
#
_symmetry.space_group_name_H-M   'P 1'
#
loop_
_entity.id
_entity.type
_entity.pdbx_description
1 polymer ?
#
loop_
_entity_poly.entity_id
_entity_poly.type
_entity_poly.pdbx_seq_one_letter_code
_entity_poly.pdbx_strand_id
1 'polypeptide(L)' 'MKITPELDNAYFISTLLNIFFLLGLIFIMKLDNLFILIPYAIVMVLNAIYLVIKAAKIAYNKPNI' A
#
# COMPACT_ATOMS: atom_id res chain seq x y z
N MET A 1 -2.59 1.16 -23.34
CA MET A 1 -2.90 0.10 -22.37
C MET A 1 -4.40 0.14 -22.14
N LYS A 2 -5.13 -0.97 -22.36
CA LYS A 2 -6.60 -0.99 -22.27
C LYS A 2 -7.00 -0.99 -20.79
N ILE A 3 -7.79 0.00 -20.40
CA ILE A 3 -8.26 0.19 -19.04
C ILE A 3 -9.47 -0.71 -18.84
N THR A 4 -9.28 -1.90 -18.25
CA THR A 4 -10.39 -2.72 -17.79
C THR A 4 -10.62 -2.43 -16.31
N PRO A 5 -11.86 -2.17 -15.86
CA PRO A 5 -12.16 -1.87 -14.46
C PRO A 5 -11.76 -3.02 -13.52
N GLU A 6 -11.72 -4.24 -14.03
CA GLU A 6 -11.20 -5.42 -13.31
C GLU A 6 -9.70 -5.30 -12.98
N LEU A 7 -8.90 -4.74 -13.89
CA LEU A 7 -7.46 -4.57 -13.69
C LEU A 7 -7.15 -3.46 -12.67
N ASP A 8 -7.98 -2.41 -12.62
CA ASP A 8 -7.86 -1.36 -11.59
C ASP A 8 -8.20 -1.88 -10.20
N ASN A 9 -9.27 -2.67 -10.11
CA ASN A 9 -9.70 -3.22 -8.84
C ASN A 9 -8.68 -4.27 -8.33
N ALA A 10 -8.16 -5.11 -9.22
CA ALA A 10 -7.10 -6.05 -8.90
C ALA A 10 -5.80 -5.34 -8.48
N TYR A 11 -5.44 -4.23 -9.13
CA TYR A 11 -4.27 -3.43 -8.76
C TYR A 11 -4.44 -2.75 -7.40
N PHE A 12 -5.64 -2.24 -7.11
CA PHE A 12 -5.97 -1.66 -5.81
C PHE A 12 -5.90 -2.71 -4.70
N ILE A 13 -6.51 -3.88 -4.90
CA ILE A 13 -6.45 -5.01 -3.98
C ILE A 13 -5.01 -5.48 -3.79
N SER A 14 -4.21 -5.61 -4.85
CA SER A 14 -2.80 -5.99 -4.76
C SER A 14 -1.96 -4.95 -4.01
N THR A 15 -2.28 -3.67 -4.12
CA THR A 15 -1.62 -2.59 -3.37
C THR A 15 -1.94 -2.71 -1.89
N LEU A 16 -3.22 -2.95 -1.55
CA LEU A 16 -3.67 -3.17 -0.17
C LEU A 16 -3.01 -4.42 0.44
N LEU A 17 -2.97 -5.52 -0.32
CA LEU A 17 -2.38 -6.79 0.11
C LEU A 17 -0.86 -6.68 0.34
N ASN A 18 -0.17 -5.88 -0.48
CA ASN A 18 1.26 -5.59 -0.32
C ASN A 18 1.54 -4.78 0.96
N ILE A 19 0.70 -3.78 1.26
CA ILE A 19 0.78 -3.01 2.52
C ILE A 19 0.59 -3.94 3.73
N PHE A 20 -0.40 -4.83 3.69
CA PHE A 20 -0.62 -5.82 4.76
C PHE A 20 0.53 -6.83 4.89
N PHE A 21 1.11 -7.26 3.78
CA PHE A 21 2.27 -8.16 3.77
C PHE A 21 3.52 -7.51 4.40
N LEU A 22 3.79 -6.25 4.08
CA LEU A 22 4.87 -5.47 4.69
C LEU A 22 4.65 -5.25 6.20
N LEU A 23 3.40 -5.05 6.63
CA LEU A 23 3.02 -5.00 8.06
C LEU A 23 3.31 -6.32 8.77
N GLY A 24 2.96 -7.46 8.18
CA GLY A 24 3.23 -8.78 8.74
C GLY A 24 4.74 -9.05 8.94
N LEU A 25 5.57 -8.64 7.98
CA LEU A 25 7.03 -8.80 8.05
C LEU A 25 7.67 -8.02 9.23
N ILE A 26 7.13 -6.84 9.55
CA ILE A 26 7.57 -6.04 10.69
C ILE A 26 7.36 -6.79 12.03
N PHE A 27 6.17 -7.36 12.21
CA PHE A 27 5.83 -8.10 13.44
C PHE A 27 6.69 -9.36 13.59
N ILE A 28 7.09 -9.98 12.47
CA ILE A 28 7.95 -11.16 12.48
C ILE A 28 9.40 -10.83 12.83
N MET A 29 9.94 -9.68 12.37
CA MET A 29 11.37 -9.38 12.49
C MET A 29 11.81 -8.58 13.73
N LYS A 30 10.94 -7.82 14.40
CA LYS A 30 11.40 -6.76 15.35
C LYS A 30 10.65 -6.65 16.67
N LEU A 31 9.98 -7.70 17.15
CA LEU A 31 9.34 -7.68 18.48
C LEU A 31 10.33 -7.40 19.62
N ASP A 32 11.62 -7.69 19.44
CA ASP A 32 12.63 -7.53 20.49
C ASP A 32 13.18 -6.10 20.67
N ASN A 33 12.95 -5.17 19.73
CA ASN A 33 13.45 -3.79 19.85
C ASN A 33 12.44 -2.74 19.37
N LEU A 34 11.59 -2.35 20.31
CA LEU A 34 10.49 -1.40 20.13
C LEU A 34 10.95 -0.01 19.67
N PHE A 35 12.16 0.41 20.06
CA PHE A 35 12.71 1.72 19.72
C PHE A 35 12.96 1.87 18.22
N ILE A 36 13.29 0.78 17.53
CA ILE A 36 13.48 0.77 16.07
C ILE A 36 12.16 0.47 15.36
N LEU A 37 11.27 -0.27 16.01
CA LEU A 37 9.96 -0.64 15.49
C LEU A 37 9.07 0.58 15.23
N ILE A 38 8.97 1.49 16.21
CA ILE A 38 8.09 2.66 16.18
C ILE A 38 8.39 3.60 14.99
N PRO A 39 9.62 4.12 14.81
CA PRO A 39 9.92 5.02 13.69
C PRO A 39 9.77 4.33 12.33
N TYR A 40 10.10 3.04 12.24
CA TYR A 40 9.94 2.28 11.00
C TYR A 40 8.46 2.08 10.65
N ALA A 41 7.61 1.81 11.65
CA ALA A 41 6.16 1.74 11.47
C ALA A 41 5.57 3.08 10.99
N ILE A 42 6.03 4.22 11.53
CA ILE A 42 5.59 5.55 11.11
C ILE A 42 5.92 5.79 9.62
N VAL A 43 7.17 5.56 9.21
CA VAL A 43 7.58 5.73 7.79
C VAL A 43 6.78 4.81 6.88
N MET A 44 6.47 3.60 7.33
CA MET A 44 5.72 2.65 6.51
C MET A 44 4.24 3.04 6.37
N VAL A 45 3.60 3.53 7.43
CA VAL A 45 2.23 4.09 7.36
C VAL A 45 2.18 5.27 6.40
N LEU A 46 3.16 6.17 6.46
CA LEU A 46 3.25 7.29 5.51
C LEU A 46 3.39 6.79 4.05
N ASN A 47 4.19 5.75 3.83
CA ASN A 47 4.38 5.15 2.50
C ASN A 47 3.10 4.47 1.99
N ALA A 48 2.39 3.76 2.86
CA ALA A 48 1.09 3.15 2.55
C ALA A 48 0.04 4.20 2.16
N ILE A 49 -0.07 5.28 2.94
CA ILE A 49 -0.98 6.40 2.64
C ILE A 49 -0.62 7.04 1.29
N TYR A 50 0.67 7.27 1.03
CA TYR A 50 1.13 7.81 -0.24
C TYR A 50 0.73 6.93 -1.44
N LEU A 51 0.95 5.60 -1.33
CA LEU A 51 0.60 4.65 -2.38
C LEU A 51 -0.91 4.59 -2.61
N VAL A 52 -1.72 4.59 -1.55
CA VAL A 52 -3.19 4.58 -1.65
C VAL A 52 -3.70 5.86 -2.33
N ILE A 53 -3.22 7.04 -1.92
CA ILE A 53 -3.61 8.31 -2.54
C ILE A 53 -3.20 8.34 -4.02
N LYS A 54 -1.99 7.86 -4.34
CA LYS A 54 -1.50 7.81 -5.71
C LYS A 54 -2.33 6.84 -6.57
N ALA A 55 -2.64 5.65 -6.05
CA ALA A 55 -3.49 4.67 -6.71
C ALA A 55 -4.90 5.22 -6.94
N ALA A 56 -5.50 5.85 -5.92
CA ALA A 56 -6.81 6.50 -6.02
C ALA A 56 -6.82 7.63 -7.06
N LYS A 57 -5.76 8.46 -7.10
CA LYS A 57 -5.61 9.50 -8.12
C LYS A 57 -5.50 8.92 -9.52
N ILE A 58 -4.75 7.83 -9.71
CA ILE A 58 -4.64 7.14 -11.00
C ILE A 58 -5.98 6.55 -11.43
N ALA A 59 -6.75 5.98 -10.50
CA ALA A 59 -8.09 5.45 -10.74
C ALA A 59 -9.09 6.57 -11.08
N TYR A 60 -9.01 7.73 -10.42
CA TYR A 60 -9.89 8.87 -10.67
C TYR A 60 -9.56 9.62 -11.97
N ASN A 61 -8.28 9.78 -12.30
CA ASN A 61 -7.84 10.42 -13.55
C ASN A 61 -7.91 9.49 -14.77
N LYS A 62 -8.40 8.27 -14.59
CA LYS A 62 -8.65 7.36 -15.70
C LYS A 62 -9.84 7.90 -16.49
N PRO A 63 -9.67 8.30 -17.76
CA PRO A 63 -10.82 8.70 -18.56
C PRO A 63 -11.75 7.50 -18.66
N ASN A 64 -13.03 7.69 -18.33
CA ASN A 64 -14.08 6.73 -18.65
C ASN A 64 -14.11 6.56 -20.16
N ILE A 65 -13.54 5.46 -20.66
CA ILE A 65 -13.72 4.97 -22.03
C ILE A 65 -14.55 3.71 -21.94
#